data_AF-A0A481ZUC6-F1
#
_entry.id   AF-A0A481ZUC6-F1
#
_cell.length_a   1.000
_cell.length_b   1.000
_cell.length_c   1.000
_cell.angle_alpha   90.00
_cell.angle_beta   90.00
_cell.angle_gamma   90.00
#
_symmetry.space_group_name_H-M   'P 1'
#
loop_
_entity.id
_entity.type
_entity.pdbx_description
1 polymer ?
#
loop_
_entity_poly.entity_id
_entity_poly.type
_entity_poly.pdbx_seq_one_letter_code
_entity_poly.pdbx_strand_id
1 'polypeptide(L)'
;MPSTIFTQGFATSGLLTEIHQSTILVPALQSQWLLMHVSMMLLSYATLLCGSLLSAALLIIIFRKNFDFFSKKKKNVLSKTFSEIEYFYAKRSALKNTFFPAFQNYYKYQLTERLDSWGYRIISLGFTLLTVGILCGAVWANEAWGSYWNWDPKETWAFITWTIFAIYLHSRTNKIWKGTNSALVASIGFLIIWICYFGINLLGIGLHSYGSFTLVSK
;
A
#
# COMPACT_ATOMS: atom_id res chain seq x y z
N MET A 1 -16.46 -3.21 -31.61
CA MET A 1 -16.50 -2.72 -30.22
C MET A 1 -15.50 -3.55 -29.41
N PRO A 2 -14.35 -2.99 -28.98
CA PRO A 2 -13.30 -3.75 -28.28
C PRO A 2 -13.76 -4.42 -26.97
N SER A 3 -14.83 -3.92 -26.37
CA SER A 3 -15.45 -4.45 -25.15
C SER A 3 -16.09 -5.83 -25.34
N THR A 4 -16.64 -6.16 -26.52
CA THR A 4 -17.30 -7.45 -26.77
C THR A 4 -16.30 -8.58 -26.95
N ILE A 5 -15.11 -8.28 -27.48
CA ILE A 5 -14.03 -9.25 -27.71
C ILE A 5 -13.42 -9.71 -26.37
N PHE A 6 -13.25 -8.80 -25.41
CA PHE A 6 -12.83 -9.16 -24.05
C PHE A 6 -13.85 -10.07 -23.35
N THR A 7 -15.15 -9.78 -23.54
CA THR A 7 -16.25 -10.56 -22.96
C THR A 7 -16.33 -11.95 -23.57
N GLN A 8 -16.12 -12.07 -24.88
CA GLN A 8 -16.15 -13.34 -25.61
C GLN A 8 -14.88 -14.17 -25.36
N GLY A 9 -13.70 -13.55 -25.25
CA GLY A 9 -12.46 -14.23 -24.90
C GLY A 9 -12.49 -14.85 -23.49
N PHE A 10 -13.10 -14.16 -22.53
CA PHE A 10 -13.31 -14.68 -21.17
C PHE A 10 -14.34 -15.82 -21.12
N ALA A 11 -15.39 -15.76 -21.94
CA ALA A 11 -16.39 -16.83 -22.05
C ALA A 11 -15.86 -18.10 -22.74
N THR A 12 -14.81 -18.00 -23.56
CA THR A 12 -14.30 -19.13 -24.37
C THR A 12 -12.97 -19.69 -23.86
N SER A 13 -12.35 -19.09 -22.84
CA SER A 13 -11.08 -19.59 -22.27
C SER A 13 -11.30 -20.82 -21.38
N GLY A 14 -11.50 -21.98 -22.01
CA GLY A 14 -10.93 -23.28 -21.61
C GLY A 14 -11.30 -23.92 -20.25
N LEU A 15 -12.10 -23.28 -19.39
CA LEU A 15 -12.39 -23.78 -18.04
C LEU A 15 -13.77 -24.44 -17.90
N LEU A 16 -14.59 -24.50 -18.96
CA LEU A 16 -16.01 -24.89 -18.84
C LEU A 16 -16.27 -26.40 -19.00
N THR A 17 -15.32 -27.19 -19.51
CA THR A 17 -15.60 -28.59 -19.86
C THR A 17 -15.25 -29.62 -18.77
N GLU A 18 -14.56 -29.25 -17.68
CA GLU A 18 -14.27 -30.16 -16.55
C GLU A 18 -15.09 -29.88 -15.27
N ILE A 19 -16.06 -28.96 -15.29
CA ILE A 19 -16.79 -28.55 -14.07
C ILE A 19 -18.09 -29.33 -13.80
N HIS A 20 -18.39 -30.39 -14.55
CA HIS A 20 -19.64 -31.16 -14.30
C HIS A 20 -19.63 -31.99 -13.01
N GLN A 21 -18.58 -31.89 -12.18
CA GLN A 21 -18.45 -32.66 -10.94
C GLN A 21 -18.07 -31.81 -9.72
N SER A 22 -18.81 -30.73 -9.46
CA SER A 22 -18.75 -30.03 -8.17
C SER A 22 -20.09 -29.38 -7.78
N THR A 23 -21.20 -30.10 -7.98
CA THR A 23 -22.56 -29.70 -7.57
C THR A 23 -22.80 -29.72 -6.05
N ILE A 24 -21.76 -29.57 -5.22
CA ILE A 24 -21.85 -29.56 -3.74
C ILE A 24 -21.22 -28.31 -3.08
N LEU A 25 -20.62 -27.38 -3.82
CA LEU A 25 -20.10 -26.15 -3.20
C LEU A 25 -21.18 -25.06 -3.13
N VAL A 26 -21.97 -25.11 -2.05
CA VAL A 26 -22.75 -24.07 -1.36
C VAL A 26 -23.27 -22.89 -2.23
N PRO A 27 -24.61 -22.63 -2.26
CA PRO A 27 -25.24 -21.59 -3.10
C PRO A 27 -24.67 -20.15 -2.95
N ALA A 28 -23.91 -19.87 -1.89
CA ALA A 28 -23.24 -18.59 -1.66
C ALA A 28 -22.11 -18.26 -2.68
N LEU A 29 -21.48 -19.28 -3.28
CA LEU A 29 -20.36 -19.12 -4.22
C LEU A 29 -20.80 -18.75 -5.64
N GLN A 30 -22.10 -18.88 -5.95
CA GLN A 30 -22.70 -18.48 -7.24
C GLN A 30 -23.27 -17.06 -7.25
N SER A 31 -23.26 -16.35 -6.11
CA SER A 31 -23.87 -15.01 -6.02
C SER A 31 -23.05 -13.95 -6.78
N GLN A 32 -23.74 -13.08 -7.53
CA GLN A 32 -23.12 -11.95 -8.23
C GLN A 32 -22.44 -10.97 -7.24
N TRP A 33 -22.91 -10.94 -5.99
CA TRP A 33 -22.35 -10.18 -4.89
C TRP A 33 -21.00 -10.69 -4.42
N LEU A 34 -20.79 -12.02 -4.34
CA LEU A 34 -19.48 -12.57 -3.97
C LEU A 34 -18.41 -12.16 -4.99
N LEU A 35 -18.73 -12.26 -6.29
CA LEU A 35 -17.79 -11.93 -7.35
C LEU A 35 -17.46 -10.43 -7.36
N MET A 36 -18.45 -9.56 -7.13
CA MET A 36 -18.22 -8.12 -6.99
C MET A 36 -17.39 -7.80 -5.73
N HIS A 37 -17.69 -8.43 -4.59
CA HIS A 37 -16.94 -8.24 -3.35
C HIS A 37 -15.46 -8.61 -3.54
N VAL A 38 -15.18 -9.83 -3.99
CA VAL A 38 -13.81 -10.33 -4.11
C VAL A 38 -13.00 -9.54 -5.14
N SER A 39 -13.59 -9.24 -6.30
CA SER A 39 -12.89 -8.46 -7.33
C SER A 39 -12.59 -7.03 -6.87
N MET A 40 -13.55 -6.36 -6.21
CA MET A 40 -13.37 -5.01 -5.71
C MET A 40 -12.35 -4.96 -4.56
N MET A 41 -12.39 -5.94 -3.66
CA MET A 41 -11.41 -6.07 -2.57
C MET A 41 -10.00 -6.29 -3.13
N LEU A 42 -9.83 -7.20 -4.10
CA LEU A 42 -8.53 -7.47 -4.72
C LEU A 42 -7.94 -6.22 -5.42
N LEU A 43 -8.78 -5.53 -6.20
CA LEU A 43 -8.37 -4.31 -6.89
C LEU A 43 -8.04 -3.18 -5.90
N SER A 44 -8.80 -3.06 -4.81
CA SER A 44 -8.56 -2.07 -3.76
C SER A 44 -7.22 -2.28 -3.07
N TYR A 45 -6.89 -3.51 -2.67
CA TYR A 45 -5.60 -3.81 -2.06
C TYR A 45 -4.44 -3.64 -3.03
N ALA A 46 -4.59 -4.01 -4.31
CA ALA A 46 -3.55 -3.80 -5.31
C ALA A 46 -3.23 -2.30 -5.48
N THR A 47 -4.25 -1.45 -5.56
CA THR A 47 -4.08 0.00 -5.70
C THR A 47 -3.54 0.65 -4.42
N LEU A 48 -4.03 0.26 -3.24
CA LEU A 48 -3.53 0.75 -1.95
C LEU A 48 -2.07 0.33 -1.71
N LEU A 49 -1.69 -0.91 -2.07
CA LEU A 49 -0.32 -1.39 -1.95
C LEU A 49 0.60 -0.64 -2.92
N CYS A 50 0.20 -0.47 -4.18
CA CYS A 50 0.96 0.29 -5.16
C CYS A 50 1.19 1.75 -4.71
N GLY A 51 0.13 2.43 -4.25
CA GLY A 51 0.21 3.81 -3.76
C GLY A 51 1.06 3.96 -2.50
N SER A 52 0.91 3.06 -1.53
CA SER A 52 1.69 3.08 -0.29
C SER A 52 3.17 2.71 -0.52
N LEU A 53 3.47 1.79 -1.43
CA LEU A 53 4.84 1.45 -1.83
C LEU A 53 5.56 2.65 -2.46
N LEU A 54 4.88 3.40 -3.33
CA LEU A 54 5.43 4.63 -3.92
C LEU A 54 5.77 5.67 -2.85
N SER A 55 4.86 5.87 -1.88
CA SER A 55 5.09 6.80 -0.77
C SER A 55 6.23 6.34 0.16
N ALA A 56 6.32 5.05 0.46
CA ALA A 56 7.39 4.49 1.28
C ALA A 56 8.76 4.63 0.60
N ALA A 57 8.84 4.39 -0.72
CA ALA A 57 10.06 4.58 -1.49
C ALA A 57 10.56 6.03 -1.43
N LEU A 58 9.66 7.01 -1.54
CA LEU A 58 10.01 8.44 -1.40
C LEU A 58 10.53 8.75 0.01
N LEU A 59 9.88 8.23 1.05
CA LEU A 59 10.32 8.42 2.43
C LEU A 59 11.74 7.84 2.66
N ILE A 60 12.02 6.65 2.16
CA ILE A 60 13.34 6.00 2.27
C ILE A 60 14.42 6.85 1.57
N ILE A 61 14.13 7.41 0.38
CA ILE A 61 15.08 8.28 -0.34
C ILE A 61 15.37 9.55 0.47
N ILE A 62 14.34 10.17 1.05
CA ILE A 62 14.49 11.37 1.88
C ILE A 62 15.29 11.05 3.15
N PHE A 63 14.98 9.95 3.81
CA PHE A 63 15.64 9.50 5.03
C PHE A 63 17.12 9.19 4.80
N ARG A 64 17.46 8.48 3.71
CA ARG A 64 18.84 8.20 3.33
C ARG A 64 19.65 9.47 3.10
N LYS A 65 19.07 10.46 2.39
CA LYS A 65 19.73 11.76 2.16
C LYS A 65 19.98 12.52 3.47
N ASN A 66 19.03 12.46 4.40
CA ASN A 66 19.17 13.07 5.72
C ASN A 66 20.26 12.39 6.56
N PHE A 67 20.32 11.05 6.52
CA PHE A 67 21.36 10.28 7.21
C PHE A 67 22.75 10.53 6.62
N ASP A 68 22.88 10.57 5.29
CA ASP A 68 24.14 10.91 4.61
C ASP A 68 24.61 12.33 4.96
N PHE A 69 23.68 13.29 5.05
CA PHE A 69 23.98 14.66 5.49
C PHE A 69 24.43 14.70 6.96
N PHE A 70 23.74 13.99 7.85
CA PHE A 70 24.10 13.90 9.27
C PHE A 70 25.47 13.23 9.46
N SER A 71 25.74 12.14 8.73
CA SER A 71 27.03 11.45 8.71
C SER A 71 28.15 12.35 8.20
N LYS A 72 27.92 13.09 7.11
CA LYS A 72 28.85 14.12 6.61
C LYS A 72 29.07 15.25 7.61
N LYS A 73 28.02 15.72 8.29
CA LYS A 73 28.13 16.76 9.33
C LYS A 73 28.97 16.27 10.52
N LYS A 74 28.75 15.04 10.98
CA LYS A 74 29.55 14.43 12.06
C LYS A 74 31.02 14.28 11.66
N LYS A 75 31.30 13.80 10.44
CA LYS A 75 32.66 13.74 9.88
C LYS A 75 33.30 15.11 9.71
N ASN A 76 32.54 16.11 9.28
CA ASN A 76 33.04 17.49 9.16
C ASN A 76 33.29 18.14 10.52
N VAL A 77 32.55 17.82 11.57
CA VAL A 77 32.85 18.29 12.93
C VAL A 77 34.12 17.62 13.47
N LEU A 78 34.27 16.30 13.24
CA LEU A 78 35.45 15.53 13.59
C LEU A 78 36.70 15.93 12.78
N SER A 79 36.52 16.32 11.52
CA SER A 79 37.61 16.84 10.70
C SER A 79 37.87 18.31 10.96
N LYS A 80 36.89 19.13 11.36
CA LYS A 80 37.09 20.54 11.75
C LYS A 80 38.06 20.68 12.92
N THR A 81 38.10 19.70 13.82
CA THR A 81 39.12 19.61 14.88
C THR A 81 40.51 19.20 14.37
N PHE A 82 40.62 18.61 13.18
CA PHE A 82 41.89 18.24 12.53
C PHE A 82 42.32 19.21 11.42
N SER A 83 41.43 20.07 10.91
CA SER A 83 41.58 20.79 9.63
C SER A 83 41.81 22.30 9.73
N GLU A 84 41.95 22.90 10.92
CA GLU A 84 42.53 24.26 11.01
C GLU A 84 43.92 24.34 10.33
N ILE A 85 44.66 23.22 10.30
CA ILE A 85 46.00 23.10 9.74
C ILE A 85 46.00 22.86 8.21
N GLU A 86 44.98 22.21 7.63
CA GLU A 86 44.85 21.95 6.18
C GLU A 86 44.03 23.02 5.42
N TYR A 87 43.25 23.84 6.13
CA TYR A 87 42.32 24.83 5.59
C TYR A 87 42.96 25.85 4.64
N PHE A 88 44.25 26.15 4.83
CA PHE A 88 45.00 27.11 4.02
C PHE A 88 45.37 26.57 2.62
N TYR A 89 45.52 25.25 2.46
CA TYR A 89 45.97 24.64 1.20
C TYR A 89 44.83 24.33 0.22
N ALA A 90 43.65 23.95 0.72
CA ALA A 90 42.50 23.52 -0.09
C ALA A 90 41.62 24.67 -0.64
N LYS A 91 41.66 25.86 0.00
CA LYS A 91 40.86 27.04 -0.39
C LYS A 91 41.10 27.49 -1.84
N ARG A 92 42.26 27.15 -2.42
CA ARG A 92 42.69 27.50 -3.79
C ARG A 92 42.13 26.58 -4.89
N SER A 93 41.79 25.32 -4.58
CA SER A 93 41.21 24.37 -5.56
C SER A 93 39.68 24.30 -5.48
N ALA A 94 39.10 24.68 -4.35
CA ALA A 94 37.66 24.67 -4.08
C ALA A 94 36.84 25.67 -4.91
N LEU A 95 37.46 26.75 -5.41
CA LEU A 95 36.76 27.75 -6.22
C LEU A 95 36.44 27.25 -7.64
N LYS A 96 37.14 26.22 -8.14
CA LYS A 96 36.93 25.64 -9.48
C LYS A 96 35.78 24.63 -9.59
N ASN A 97 35.31 24.05 -8.49
CA ASN A 97 34.31 22.95 -8.52
C ASN A 97 32.91 23.33 -8.02
N THR A 98 32.67 24.60 -7.68
CA THR A 98 31.47 25.03 -6.92
C THR A 98 30.27 25.46 -7.76
N PHE A 99 30.36 25.49 -9.08
CA PHE A 99 29.31 26.13 -9.89
C PHE A 99 28.13 25.24 -10.32
N PHE A 100 28.19 23.91 -10.15
CA PHE A 100 27.19 22.99 -10.73
C PHE A 100 26.13 22.29 -9.84
N PRO A 101 25.97 22.52 -8.51
CA PRO A 101 25.03 21.70 -7.72
C PRO A 101 23.57 22.18 -7.71
N ALA A 102 23.22 23.35 -8.26
CA ALA A 102 21.89 23.95 -8.08
C ALA A 102 20.80 23.38 -9.02
N PHE A 103 21.13 23.08 -10.28
CA PHE A 103 20.12 22.75 -11.30
C PHE A 103 19.48 21.36 -11.11
N GLN A 104 20.26 20.38 -10.64
CA GLN A 104 19.79 18.99 -10.47
C GLN A 104 18.79 18.84 -9.31
N ASN A 105 18.80 19.77 -8.36
CA ASN A 105 17.94 19.71 -7.17
C ASN A 105 16.51 20.18 -7.48
N TYR A 106 16.33 21.10 -8.43
CA TYR A 106 15.01 21.63 -8.80
C TYR A 106 14.12 20.58 -9.50
N TYR A 107 14.65 19.89 -10.51
CA TYR A 107 13.91 18.83 -11.20
C TYR A 107 13.58 17.64 -10.29
N LYS A 108 14.52 17.27 -9.40
CA LYS A 108 14.28 16.21 -8.41
C LYS A 108 13.15 16.59 -7.44
N TYR A 109 13.15 17.82 -6.95
CA TYR A 109 12.10 18.32 -6.08
C TYR A 109 10.73 18.28 -6.78
N GLN A 110 10.65 18.82 -8.00
CA GLN A 110 9.41 18.84 -8.79
C GLN A 110 8.91 17.42 -9.09
N LEU A 111 9.82 16.48 -9.38
CA LEU A 111 9.46 15.08 -9.62
C LEU A 111 8.91 14.43 -8.35
N THR A 112 9.55 14.64 -7.19
CA THR A 112 9.09 14.09 -5.92
C THR A 112 7.70 14.62 -5.53
N GLU A 113 7.43 15.92 -5.71
CA GLU A 113 6.08 16.46 -5.47
C GLU A 113 5.03 15.87 -6.40
N ARG A 114 5.38 15.70 -7.69
CA ARG A 114 4.48 15.04 -8.64
C ARG A 114 4.20 13.61 -8.21
N LEU A 115 5.23 12.81 -7.95
CA LEU A 115 5.07 11.40 -7.53
C LEU A 115 4.23 11.27 -6.25
N ASP A 116 4.44 12.15 -5.27
CA ASP A 116 3.64 12.20 -4.05
C ASP A 116 2.16 12.53 -4.35
N SER A 117 1.90 13.47 -5.26
CA SER A 117 0.53 13.78 -5.71
C SER A 117 -0.15 12.63 -6.45
N TRP A 118 0.60 11.87 -7.26
CA TRP A 118 0.10 10.66 -7.94
C TRP A 118 -0.19 9.55 -6.92
N GLY A 119 0.71 9.33 -5.95
CA GLY A 119 0.51 8.37 -4.86
C GLY A 119 -0.76 8.66 -4.07
N TYR A 120 -1.01 9.92 -3.70
CA TYR A 120 -2.25 10.32 -3.03
C TYR A 120 -3.51 9.99 -3.85
N ARG A 121 -3.49 10.23 -5.16
CA ARG A 121 -4.64 9.90 -6.04
C ARG A 121 -4.88 8.39 -6.11
N ILE A 122 -3.81 7.60 -6.24
CA ILE A 122 -3.88 6.14 -6.26
C ILE A 122 -4.46 5.61 -4.94
N ILE A 123 -3.99 6.13 -3.79
CA ILE A 123 -4.51 5.74 -2.47
C ILE A 123 -5.98 6.16 -2.32
N SER A 124 -6.35 7.34 -2.76
CA SER A 124 -7.75 7.79 -2.74
C SER A 124 -8.65 6.89 -3.58
N LEU A 125 -8.20 6.47 -4.77
CA LEU A 125 -8.94 5.52 -5.59
C LEU A 125 -9.06 4.17 -4.87
N GLY A 126 -7.96 3.63 -4.35
CA GLY A 126 -7.98 2.38 -3.59
C GLY A 126 -8.91 2.42 -2.38
N PHE A 127 -8.97 3.54 -1.66
CA PHE A 127 -9.90 3.74 -0.55
C PHE A 127 -11.36 3.71 -0.98
N THR A 128 -11.71 4.37 -2.09
CA THR A 128 -13.09 4.30 -2.64
C THR A 128 -13.47 2.90 -3.09
N LEU A 129 -12.51 2.14 -3.68
CA LEU A 129 -12.75 0.75 -4.05
C LEU A 129 -12.96 -0.11 -2.80
N LEU A 130 -12.13 0.09 -1.77
CA LEU A 130 -12.23 -0.62 -0.49
C LEU A 130 -13.60 -0.37 0.18
N THR A 131 -14.10 0.87 0.17
CA THR A 131 -15.44 1.17 0.74
C THR A 131 -16.55 0.38 0.06
N VAL A 132 -16.55 0.32 -1.28
CA VAL A 132 -17.55 -0.44 -2.03
C VAL A 132 -17.36 -1.94 -1.79
N GLY A 133 -16.11 -2.41 -1.69
CA GLY A 133 -15.79 -3.80 -1.36
C GLY A 133 -16.36 -4.24 0.00
N ILE A 134 -16.20 -3.41 1.04
CA ILE A 134 -16.74 -3.69 2.38
C ILE A 134 -18.28 -3.68 2.36
N LEU A 135 -18.92 -2.72 1.68
CA LEU A 135 -20.38 -2.66 1.57
C LEU A 135 -20.95 -3.88 0.82
N CYS A 136 -20.33 -4.26 -0.30
CA CYS A 136 -20.70 -5.46 -1.05
C CYS A 136 -20.50 -6.73 -0.21
N GLY A 137 -19.44 -6.78 0.61
CA GLY A 137 -19.18 -7.87 1.53
C GLY A 137 -20.25 -8.02 2.59
N ALA A 138 -20.73 -6.90 3.16
CA ALA A 138 -21.81 -6.91 4.14
C ALA A 138 -23.14 -7.43 3.56
N VAL A 139 -23.48 -7.04 2.31
CA VAL A 139 -24.68 -7.56 1.63
C VAL A 139 -24.56 -9.07 1.40
N TRP A 140 -23.39 -9.52 0.92
CA TRP A 140 -23.13 -10.95 0.74
C TRP A 140 -23.16 -11.74 2.05
N ALA A 141 -22.61 -11.20 3.14
CA ALA A 141 -22.62 -11.84 4.45
C ALA A 141 -24.05 -12.07 4.96
N ASN A 142 -24.95 -11.10 4.71
CA ASN A 142 -26.37 -11.26 5.03
C ASN A 142 -27.04 -12.35 4.20
N GLU A 143 -26.70 -12.48 2.90
CA GLU A 143 -27.21 -13.57 2.06
C GLU A 143 -26.65 -14.95 2.47
N ALA A 144 -25.39 -15.02 2.90
CA ALA A 144 -24.73 -16.27 3.24
C ALA A 144 -25.10 -16.79 4.64
N TRP A 145 -25.11 -15.91 5.64
CA TRP A 145 -25.21 -16.27 7.06
C TRP A 145 -26.35 -15.54 7.81
N GLY A 146 -27.11 -14.67 7.14
CA GLY A 146 -28.23 -13.94 7.76
C GLY A 146 -27.83 -12.76 8.65
N SER A 147 -26.55 -12.37 8.64
CA SER A 147 -26.02 -11.23 9.40
C SER A 147 -25.06 -10.40 8.53
N TYR A 148 -25.14 -9.07 8.61
CA TYR A 148 -24.30 -8.16 7.83
C TYR A 148 -22.85 -8.08 8.31
N TRP A 149 -22.60 -8.38 9.59
CA TRP A 149 -21.28 -8.23 10.21
C TRP A 149 -21.17 -9.11 11.46
N ASN A 150 -20.14 -9.93 11.54
CA ASN A 150 -19.94 -10.88 12.64
C ASN A 150 -18.67 -10.62 13.46
N TRP A 151 -17.94 -9.53 13.19
CA TRP A 151 -16.70 -9.17 13.89
C TRP A 151 -15.61 -10.25 13.80
N ASP A 152 -15.66 -11.07 12.75
CA ASP A 152 -14.60 -12.05 12.49
C ASP A 152 -13.26 -11.31 12.32
N PRO A 153 -12.11 -11.97 12.61
CA PRO A 153 -10.81 -11.35 12.44
C PRO A 153 -10.64 -10.73 11.05
N LYS A 154 -11.10 -11.41 9.99
CA LYS A 154 -11.04 -10.91 8.60
C LYS A 154 -11.82 -9.60 8.41
N GLU A 155 -13.02 -9.50 8.97
CA GLU A 155 -13.87 -8.31 8.89
C GLU A 155 -13.30 -7.17 9.73
N THR A 156 -12.88 -7.46 10.96
CA THR A 156 -12.30 -6.49 11.89
C THR A 156 -11.04 -5.85 11.32
N TRP A 157 -10.15 -6.65 10.72
CA TRP A 157 -8.95 -6.12 10.08
C TRP A 157 -9.25 -5.30 8.82
N ALA A 158 -10.24 -5.69 8.02
CA ALA A 158 -10.71 -4.86 6.91
C ALA A 158 -11.16 -3.47 7.41
N PHE A 159 -11.90 -3.41 8.52
CA PHE A 159 -12.30 -2.15 9.14
C PHE A 159 -11.11 -1.33 9.70
N ILE A 160 -10.12 -1.99 10.31
CA ILE A 160 -8.89 -1.34 10.79
C ILE A 160 -8.12 -0.71 9.62
N THR A 161 -7.91 -1.45 8.53
CA THR A 161 -7.21 -0.93 7.35
C THR A 161 -7.96 0.25 6.73
N TRP A 162 -9.29 0.15 6.64
CA TRP A 162 -10.14 1.24 6.18
C TRP A 162 -9.96 2.50 7.05
N THR A 163 -9.98 2.36 8.37
CA THR A 163 -9.81 3.48 9.31
C THR A 163 -8.43 4.16 9.16
N ILE A 164 -7.36 3.39 8.98
CA ILE A 164 -6.01 3.93 8.81
C ILE A 164 -5.91 4.75 7.51
N PHE A 165 -6.44 4.24 6.41
CA PHE A 165 -6.46 4.97 5.14
C PHE A 165 -7.38 6.19 5.18
N ALA A 166 -8.47 6.14 5.93
CA ALA A 166 -9.31 7.31 6.20
C ALA A 166 -8.54 8.39 6.97
N ILE A 167 -7.80 8.01 8.01
CA ILE A 167 -6.93 8.93 8.77
C ILE A 167 -5.83 9.51 7.87
N TYR A 168 -5.23 8.69 6.99
CA TYR A 168 -4.24 9.16 6.01
C TYR A 168 -4.82 10.24 5.09
N LEU A 169 -5.98 9.99 4.49
CA LEU A 169 -6.64 10.96 3.60
C LEU A 169 -7.04 12.23 4.36
N HIS A 170 -7.61 12.07 5.56
CA HIS A 170 -7.99 13.19 6.43
C HIS A 170 -6.79 14.06 6.82
N SER A 171 -5.66 13.42 7.19
CA SER A 171 -4.40 14.11 7.49
C SER A 171 -3.88 14.90 6.28
N ARG A 172 -4.07 14.38 5.07
CA ARG A 172 -3.64 15.04 3.83
C ARG A 172 -4.49 16.24 3.44
N THR A 173 -5.80 16.23 3.74
CA THR A 173 -6.69 17.37 3.50
C THR A 173 -6.33 18.56 4.39
N ASN A 174 -5.81 18.29 5.59
CA ASN A 174 -5.40 19.33 6.53
C ASN A 174 -4.04 19.96 6.13
N LYS A 175 -4.07 21.21 5.65
CA LYS A 175 -2.87 21.98 5.25
C LYS A 175 -1.80 22.11 6.36
N ILE A 176 -2.20 21.98 7.62
CA ILE A 176 -1.33 22.06 8.80
C ILE A 176 -0.32 20.90 8.84
N TRP A 177 -0.64 19.75 8.22
CA TRP A 177 0.16 18.52 8.26
C TRP A 177 0.89 18.23 6.93
N LYS A 178 1.13 19.26 6.11
CA LYS A 178 1.84 19.11 4.83
C LYS A 178 3.32 18.78 5.06
N GLY A 179 3.74 17.59 4.65
CA GLY A 179 5.14 17.16 4.61
C GLY A 179 5.37 15.77 5.18
N THR A 180 6.44 15.63 5.98
CA THR A 180 7.00 14.37 6.51
C THR A 180 5.96 13.51 7.24
N ASN A 181 5.00 14.12 7.92
CA ASN A 181 3.98 13.42 8.69
C ASN A 181 3.02 12.61 7.80
N SER A 182 2.70 13.13 6.60
CA SER A 182 1.83 12.42 5.66
C SER A 182 2.52 11.20 5.05
N ALA A 183 3.82 11.30 4.73
CA ALA A 183 4.60 10.16 4.23
C ALA A 183 4.79 9.08 5.30
N LEU A 184 4.91 9.47 6.58
CA LEU A 184 5.02 8.54 7.71
C LEU A 184 3.72 7.76 7.91
N VAL A 185 2.56 8.41 7.84
CA VAL A 185 1.25 7.74 7.93
C VAL A 185 1.05 6.76 6.75
N ALA A 186 1.46 7.12 5.52
CA ALA A 186 1.42 6.18 4.39
C ALA A 186 2.32 4.95 4.61
N SER A 187 3.49 5.13 5.23
CA SER A 187 4.40 4.01 5.53
C SER A 187 3.86 3.07 6.61
N ILE A 188 3.12 3.61 7.59
CA ILE A 188 2.39 2.80 8.58
C ILE A 188 1.27 2.00 7.89
N GLY A 189 0.55 2.61 6.95
CA GLY A 189 -0.46 1.93 6.13
C GLY A 189 0.12 0.76 5.33
N PHE A 190 1.33 0.88 4.79
CA PHE A 190 2.02 -0.21 4.08
C PHE A 190 2.32 -1.41 5.00
N LEU A 191 2.86 -1.16 6.19
CA LEU A 191 3.13 -2.21 7.18
C LEU A 191 1.85 -2.93 7.62
N ILE A 192 0.76 -2.17 7.80
CA ILE A 192 -0.53 -2.75 8.17
C ILE A 192 -1.09 -3.66 7.08
N ILE A 193 -0.95 -3.32 5.78
CA ILE A 193 -1.40 -4.20 4.69
C ILE A 193 -0.68 -5.54 4.73
N TRP A 194 0.63 -5.54 5.02
CA TRP A 194 1.41 -6.77 5.20
C TRP A 194 0.94 -7.59 6.40
N ILE A 195 0.67 -6.94 7.53
CA ILE A 195 0.11 -7.60 8.72
C ILE A 195 -1.29 -8.17 8.41
N CYS A 196 -2.10 -7.46 7.63
CA CYS A 196 -3.44 -7.90 7.24
C CYS A 196 -3.39 -9.13 6.32
N TYR A 197 -2.44 -9.16 5.37
CA TYR A 197 -2.29 -10.29 4.44
C TYR A 197 -1.63 -11.51 5.09
N PHE A 198 -0.60 -11.32 5.91
CA PHE A 198 0.17 -12.40 6.53
C PHE A 198 -0.41 -12.83 7.88
N GLY A 199 -0.81 -11.89 8.72
CA GLY A 199 -1.26 -12.14 10.10
C GLY A 199 -2.61 -12.85 10.19
N ILE A 200 -3.58 -12.49 9.35
CA ILE A 200 -4.92 -13.11 9.40
C ILE A 200 -4.92 -14.50 8.78
N ASN A 201 -4.08 -14.71 7.76
CA ASN A 201 -3.93 -16.01 7.14
C ASN A 201 -3.20 -17.01 8.06
N LEU A 202 -2.34 -16.52 8.97
CA LEU A 202 -1.67 -17.33 10.01
C LEU A 202 -2.54 -17.62 11.22
N LEU A 203 -3.50 -16.73 11.55
CA LEU A 203 -4.36 -16.93 12.72
C LEU A 203 -5.37 -18.06 12.52
N GLY A 204 -5.71 -18.45 11.29
CA GLY A 204 -6.51 -19.67 11.01
C GLY A 204 -7.91 -19.72 11.63
N ILE A 205 -8.37 -18.64 12.28
CA ILE A 205 -9.61 -18.56 13.05
C ILE A 205 -10.64 -17.73 12.28
N GLY A 206 -11.79 -18.33 11.98
CA GLY A 206 -12.95 -17.71 11.34
C GLY A 206 -13.68 -18.67 10.40
N LEU A 207 -14.97 -18.41 10.11
CA LEU A 207 -15.87 -19.21 9.24
C LEU A 207 -15.39 -19.39 7.79
N HIS A 208 -14.26 -18.77 7.42
CA HIS A 208 -13.59 -18.84 6.12
C HIS A 208 -12.25 -19.61 6.15
N SER A 209 -11.98 -20.39 7.19
CA SER A 209 -10.81 -21.28 7.31
C SER A 209 -11.26 -22.72 7.07
N TYR A 210 -11.50 -23.09 5.80
CA TYR A 210 -11.90 -24.47 5.43
C TYR A 210 -10.73 -25.47 5.38
N GLY A 211 -9.56 -25.09 5.92
CA GLY A 211 -8.33 -25.87 5.80
C GLY A 211 -7.45 -25.74 7.03
N SER A 212 -7.99 -26.01 8.22
CA SER A 212 -7.14 -26.27 9.38
C SER A 212 -6.59 -27.69 9.25
N PHE A 213 -5.29 -27.83 9.00
CA PHE A 213 -4.62 -29.12 9.05
C PHE A 213 -4.65 -29.61 10.50
N THR A 214 -5.63 -30.44 10.82
CA THR A 214 -5.56 -31.32 11.98
C THR A 214 -4.40 -32.28 11.72
N LEU A 215 -3.21 -31.96 12.25
CA LEU A 215 -2.16 -32.95 12.37
C LEU A 215 -2.70 -34.06 13.26
N VAL A 216 -3.03 -35.18 12.63
CA VAL A 216 -3.29 -36.44 13.31
C VAL A 216 -1.99 -36.81 14.01
N SER A 217 -1.95 -36.59 15.32
CA SER A 217 -0.97 -37.20 16.21
C SER A 217 -1.18 -38.72 16.15
N LYS A 218 -0.14 -39.43 15.75
CA LYS A 218 0.05 -40.86 15.98
C LYS A 218 1.33 -41.04 16.78
#